data_AF-A0A6C0FB42-F1
#
_entry.id   AF-A0A6C0FB42-F1
#
_cell.length_a   1.000
_cell.length_b   1.000
_cell.length_c   1.000
_cell.angle_alpha   90.00
_cell.angle_beta   90.00
_cell.angle_gamma   90.00
#
_symmetry.space_group_name_H-M   'P 1'
#
loop_
_entity.id
_entity.type
_entity.pdbx_description
1 polymer ?
#
loop_
_entity_poly.entity_id
_entity_poly.type
_entity_poly.pdbx_seq_one_letter_code
_entity_poly.pdbx_strand_id
1 'polypeptide(L)'
;MEEIFYECAIYKINQRKTSDKKEILTKISMKEYPCKILPKEITMDEMIHILVNMQQVCFKEEDNEGNKTRLKELFLGENDQTIAIALCLGYKSKNDKLLDYVDSASATLQKHNHGFLPYQQPTINEVCRHKVEKLDSLGSPTNNIMNILELYIRATLMHSNKHFDGMYLYVEKNPEHGSGEFLLKYYGNKYGFQEMKEKEDNEYYYMKKPLQAIPKIPKTKKKRVRSPSKSPNKGGTRKVYKS
;
A
#
# COMPACT_ATOMS: atom_id res chain seq x y z
N MET A 1 3.67 -2.33 -32.02
CA MET A 1 3.77 -1.69 -30.69
C MET A 1 4.19 -2.77 -29.73
N GLU A 2 5.29 -2.58 -29.01
CA GLU A 2 5.69 -3.50 -27.94
C GLU A 2 4.65 -3.40 -26.81
N GLU A 3 4.07 -4.54 -26.42
CA GLU A 3 3.12 -4.62 -25.32
C GLU A 3 3.89 -4.60 -23.99
N ILE A 4 3.49 -3.73 -23.07
CA ILE A 4 4.09 -3.64 -21.74
C ILE A 4 3.12 -4.24 -20.73
N PHE A 5 3.65 -5.17 -19.93
CA PHE A 5 2.91 -5.84 -18.89
C PHE A 5 3.26 -5.22 -17.55
N TYR A 6 2.25 -4.72 -16.82
CA TYR A 6 2.43 -4.15 -15.50
C TYR A 6 2.14 -5.19 -14.42
N GLU A 7 3.07 -5.37 -13.50
CA GLU A 7 2.85 -6.06 -12.24
C GLU A 7 2.78 -5.04 -11.10
N CYS A 8 1.69 -5.02 -10.34
CA CYS A 8 1.52 -4.08 -9.25
C CYS A 8 1.11 -4.77 -7.94
N ALA A 9 1.70 -4.38 -6.83
CA ALA A 9 1.39 -4.93 -5.53
C ALA A 9 1.48 -3.90 -4.39
N ILE A 10 0.81 -4.21 -3.29
CA ILE A 10 1.01 -3.53 -2.00
C ILE A 10 2.00 -4.36 -1.18
N TYR A 11 3.06 -3.73 -0.71
CA TYR A 11 4.00 -4.27 0.26
C TYR A 11 3.73 -3.66 1.62
N LYS A 12 3.29 -4.48 2.58
CA LYS A 12 3.08 -4.06 3.95
C LYS A 12 4.42 -4.07 4.69
N ILE A 13 4.73 -2.98 5.40
CA ILE A 13 5.91 -2.90 6.27
C ILE A 13 5.64 -3.66 7.57
N ASN A 14 6.42 -4.71 7.85
CA ASN A 14 6.29 -5.49 9.08
C ASN A 14 7.08 -4.85 10.21
N GLN A 15 6.51 -3.84 10.84
CA GLN A 15 7.11 -3.23 12.01
C GLN A 15 6.90 -4.12 13.25
N ARG A 16 7.75 -5.13 13.44
CA ARG A 16 7.91 -5.78 14.75
C ARG A 16 9.23 -5.30 15.35
N LYS A 17 9.14 -4.64 16.51
CA LYS A 17 10.26 -4.25 17.37
C LYS A 17 10.93 -5.52 17.92
N THR A 18 11.78 -6.18 17.14
CA THR A 18 12.68 -7.23 17.64
C THR A 18 14.00 -7.11 16.89
N SER A 19 15.08 -6.98 17.66
CA SER A 19 16.48 -6.78 17.27
C SER A 19 17.03 -7.70 16.17
N ASP A 20 16.37 -8.83 15.92
CA ASP A 20 16.97 -9.94 15.15
C ASP A 20 16.15 -10.35 13.91
N LYS A 21 15.13 -9.58 13.54
CA LYS A 21 14.39 -9.83 12.28
C LYS A 21 14.74 -8.77 11.25
N LYS A 22 15.29 -9.24 10.12
CA LYS A 22 15.44 -8.44 8.90
C LYS A 22 14.15 -7.65 8.68
N GLU A 23 14.30 -6.35 8.42
CA GLU A 23 13.23 -5.44 8.06
C GLU A 23 12.63 -5.91 6.73
N ILE A 24 11.61 -6.76 6.79
CA ILE A 24 10.99 -7.40 5.62
C ILE A 24 9.62 -6.78 5.38
N LEU A 25 9.36 -6.47 4.11
CA LEU A 25 8.05 -6.09 3.64
C LEU A 25 7.38 -7.29 2.96
N THR A 26 6.11 -7.52 3.27
CA THR A 26 5.35 -8.65 2.73
C THR A 26 4.32 -8.18 1.73
N LYS A 27 4.30 -8.81 0.57
CA LYS A 27 3.31 -8.58 -0.49
C LYS A 27 1.91 -8.98 -0.01
N ILE A 28 0.97 -8.05 -0.07
CA ILE A 28 -0.44 -8.32 0.16
C ILE A 28 -1.03 -8.89 -1.12
N SER A 29 -1.59 -10.10 -1.04
CA SER A 29 -2.22 -10.75 -2.19
C SER A 29 -3.57 -10.10 -2.49
N MET A 30 -3.73 -9.61 -3.71
CA MET A 30 -4.97 -8.98 -4.20
C MET A 30 -5.43 -9.71 -5.46
N LYS A 31 -6.69 -10.13 -5.51
CA LYS A 31 -7.19 -11.04 -6.56
C LYS A 31 -7.16 -10.40 -7.94
N GLU A 32 -7.40 -9.09 -7.97
CA GLU A 32 -7.46 -8.23 -9.14
C GLU A 32 -6.06 -7.93 -9.70
N TYR A 33 -5.00 -8.19 -8.93
CA TYR A 33 -3.61 -7.89 -9.27
C TYR A 33 -2.69 -9.11 -9.09
N PRO A 34 -2.84 -10.16 -9.93
CA PRO A 34 -1.93 -11.29 -9.93
C PRO A 34 -0.53 -10.85 -10.38
N CYS A 35 0.49 -11.11 -9.56
CA CYS A 35 1.88 -10.71 -9.83
C CYS A 35 2.82 -11.89 -9.62
N LYS A 36 3.59 -12.26 -10.65
CA LYS A 36 4.51 -13.41 -10.67
C LYS A 36 5.97 -12.99 -10.49
N ILE A 37 6.38 -11.87 -11.06
CA ILE A 37 7.73 -11.30 -10.98
C ILE A 37 7.96 -10.69 -9.60
N LEU A 38 6.99 -9.90 -9.10
CA LEU A 38 7.12 -9.25 -7.78
C LEU A 38 7.21 -10.31 -6.66
N PRO A 39 8.26 -10.31 -5.81
CA PRO A 39 8.46 -11.36 -4.81
C PRO A 39 7.43 -11.27 -3.67
N LYS A 40 7.19 -12.38 -2.97
CA LYS A 40 6.29 -12.41 -1.80
C LYS A 40 6.82 -11.60 -0.63
N GLU A 41 8.14 -11.56 -0.48
CA GLU A 41 8.86 -10.83 0.55
C GLU A 41 9.97 -10.05 -0.14
N ILE A 42 10.22 -8.83 0.33
CA ILE A 42 11.31 -7.97 -0.12
C ILE A 42 11.93 -7.33 1.12
N THR A 43 13.25 -7.22 1.16
CA THR A 43 13.92 -6.51 2.27
C THR A 43 13.67 -5.01 2.15
N MET A 44 13.76 -4.30 3.28
CA MET A 44 13.66 -2.85 3.29
C MET A 44 14.74 -2.21 2.42
N ASP A 45 15.97 -2.70 2.48
CA ASP A 45 17.07 -2.20 1.65
C ASP A 45 16.79 -2.37 0.14
N GLU A 46 16.28 -3.53 -0.29
CA GLU A 46 15.90 -3.74 -1.70
C GLU A 46 14.76 -2.81 -2.12
N MET A 47 13.74 -2.62 -1.28
CA MET A 47 12.64 -1.71 -1.56
C MET A 47 13.12 -0.26 -1.63
N ILE A 48 13.97 0.18 -0.69
CA ILE A 48 14.55 1.53 -0.70
C ILE A 48 15.38 1.72 -1.96
N HIS A 49 16.20 0.74 -2.35
CA HIS A 49 16.99 0.84 -3.58
C HIS A 49 16.11 1.05 -4.82
N ILE A 50 15.00 0.31 -4.92
CA ILE A 50 14.03 0.50 -6.01
C ILE A 50 13.47 1.93 -5.99
N LEU A 51 13.06 2.43 -4.82
CA LEU A 51 12.44 3.76 -4.70
C LEU A 51 13.43 4.90 -4.95
N VAL A 52 14.67 4.80 -4.48
CA VAL A 52 15.73 5.78 -4.78
C VAL A 52 15.90 5.92 -6.28
N ASN A 53 16.05 4.80 -7.00
CA ASN A 53 16.19 4.81 -8.47
C ASN A 53 14.98 5.48 -9.16
N MET A 54 13.78 5.34 -8.60
CA MET A 54 12.60 6.03 -9.14
C MET A 54 12.63 7.53 -8.83
N GLN A 55 12.98 7.90 -7.60
CA GLN A 55 12.96 9.28 -7.11
C GLN A 55 14.02 10.17 -7.76
N GLN A 56 15.14 9.60 -8.20
CA GLN A 56 16.10 10.29 -9.08
C GLN A 56 15.42 10.90 -10.33
N VAL A 57 14.37 10.26 -10.85
CA VAL A 57 13.66 10.78 -12.03
C VAL A 57 12.45 11.63 -11.65
N CYS A 58 11.69 11.23 -10.64
CA CYS A 58 10.46 11.94 -10.24
C CYS A 58 10.73 13.28 -9.56
N PHE A 59 11.70 13.28 -8.64
CA PHE A 59 12.02 14.41 -7.79
C PHE A 59 13.35 15.05 -8.14
N LYS A 60 14.08 14.51 -9.13
CA LYS A 60 15.43 14.92 -9.51
C LYS A 60 16.41 14.90 -8.34
N GLU A 61 16.23 13.90 -7.47
CA GLU A 61 17.08 13.70 -6.31
C GLU A 61 18.47 13.21 -6.75
N GLU A 62 19.50 14.01 -6.50
CA GLU A 62 20.89 13.70 -6.86
C GLU A 62 21.65 13.04 -5.69
N ASP A 63 21.24 13.27 -4.43
CA ASP A 63 21.86 12.67 -3.25
C ASP A 63 21.22 11.32 -2.90
N ASN A 64 21.73 10.27 -3.53
CA ASN A 64 21.25 8.90 -3.32
C ASN A 64 21.38 8.41 -1.87
N GLU A 65 22.48 8.73 -1.19
CA GLU A 65 22.72 8.23 0.17
C GLU A 65 21.88 9.01 1.19
N GLY A 66 21.74 10.32 1.00
CA GLY A 66 20.79 11.14 1.76
C GLY A 66 19.36 10.65 1.57
N ASN A 67 18.94 10.40 0.32
CA ASN A 67 17.60 9.91 0.03
C ASN A 67 17.34 8.50 0.59
N LYS A 68 18.34 7.60 0.54
CA LYS A 68 18.26 6.28 1.16
C LYS A 68 18.04 6.39 2.67
N THR A 69 18.77 7.29 3.33
CA THR A 69 18.65 7.55 4.77
C THR A 69 17.26 8.10 5.09
N ARG A 70 16.81 9.11 4.35
CA ARG A 70 15.48 9.72 4.45
C ARG A 70 14.35 8.70 4.28
N LEU A 71 14.42 7.82 3.28
CA LEU A 71 13.43 6.76 3.07
C LEU A 71 13.42 5.73 4.21
N LYS A 72 14.58 5.40 4.77
CA LYS A 72 14.67 4.52 5.94
C LYS A 72 14.00 5.15 7.15
N GLU A 73 14.26 6.42 7.41
CA GLU A 73 13.60 7.19 8.47
C GLU A 73 12.08 7.27 8.26
N LEU A 74 11.63 7.54 7.02
CA LEU A 74 10.22 7.53 6.64
C LEU A 74 9.53 6.19 6.94
N PHE A 75 10.23 5.07 6.72
CA PHE A 75 9.68 3.73 6.94
C PHE A 75 9.66 3.30 8.39
N LEU A 76 10.58 3.83 9.20
CA LEU A 76 10.76 3.49 10.61
C LEU A 76 10.21 4.55 11.58
N GLY A 77 9.69 5.67 11.07
CA GLY A 77 9.13 6.75 11.87
C GLY A 77 8.02 6.32 12.82
N GLU A 78 8.04 6.85 14.04
CA GLU A 78 7.11 6.45 15.12
C GLU A 78 5.76 7.18 15.06
N ASN A 79 5.73 8.45 14.63
CA ASN A 79 4.51 9.29 14.63
C ASN A 79 3.70 9.14 13.33
N ASP A 80 4.38 9.20 12.18
CA ASP A 80 3.77 9.13 10.84
C ASP A 80 4.17 7.84 10.14
N GLN A 81 3.77 6.75 10.77
CA GLN A 81 4.15 5.40 10.41
C GLN A 81 3.78 5.10 8.94
N THR A 82 4.79 4.86 8.11
CA THR A 82 4.58 4.24 6.78
C THR A 82 4.15 2.79 6.99
N ILE A 83 2.93 2.47 6.56
CA ILE A 83 2.33 1.15 6.78
C ILE A 83 2.41 0.26 5.56
N ALA A 84 2.49 0.86 4.37
CA ALA A 84 2.55 0.13 3.12
C ALA A 84 3.19 0.96 2.00
N ILE A 85 3.70 0.26 1.00
CA ILE A 85 4.22 0.81 -0.24
C ILE A 85 3.48 0.14 -1.38
N ALA A 86 2.86 0.94 -2.25
CA ALA A 86 2.36 0.47 -3.53
C ALA A 86 3.50 0.54 -4.54
N LEU A 87 3.72 -0.55 -5.27
CA LEU A 87 4.74 -0.66 -6.31
C LEU A 87 4.11 -1.22 -7.57
N CYS A 88 4.39 -0.63 -8.72
CA CYS A 88 3.96 -1.12 -10.00
C CYS A 88 5.10 -1.01 -11.02
N LEU A 89 5.51 -2.14 -11.59
CA LEU A 89 6.64 -2.27 -12.51
C LEU A 89 6.15 -2.79 -13.86
N GLY A 90 6.53 -2.11 -14.94
CA GLY A 90 6.19 -2.41 -16.32
C GLY A 90 7.35 -3.07 -17.05
N TYR A 91 7.07 -4.21 -17.70
CA TYR A 91 8.06 -5.07 -18.34
C TYR A 91 7.74 -5.29 -19.82
N LYS A 92 8.79 -5.50 -20.64
CA LYS A 92 8.64 -5.87 -22.06
C LYS A 92 8.40 -7.36 -22.23
N SER A 93 8.85 -8.18 -21.27
CA SER A 93 8.68 -9.62 -21.28
C SER A 93 8.24 -10.14 -19.91
N LYS A 94 7.48 -11.24 -19.92
CA LYS A 94 7.02 -11.92 -18.70
C LYS A 94 8.14 -12.67 -17.95
N ASN A 95 9.33 -12.76 -18.54
CA ASN A 95 10.50 -13.41 -17.97
C ASN A 95 11.54 -12.41 -17.45
N ASP A 96 11.23 -11.11 -17.50
CA ASP A 96 12.12 -10.05 -17.01
C ASP A 96 12.34 -10.18 -15.49
N LYS A 97 13.53 -9.81 -15.03
CA LYS A 97 13.85 -9.80 -13.60
C LYS A 97 13.25 -8.56 -12.94
N LEU A 98 13.24 -8.55 -11.60
CA LEU A 98 12.65 -7.48 -10.80
C LEU A 98 13.08 -6.06 -11.25
N LEU A 99 14.36 -5.86 -11.55
CA LEU A 99 14.95 -4.56 -11.89
C LEU A 99 14.99 -4.26 -13.39
N ASP A 100 14.52 -5.15 -14.26
CA ASP A 100 14.54 -4.99 -15.72
C ASP A 100 13.33 -4.17 -16.25
N TYR A 101 12.67 -3.40 -15.38
CA TYR A 101 11.47 -2.64 -15.73
C TYR A 101 11.80 -1.43 -16.63
N VAL A 102 10.87 -1.08 -17.53
CA VAL A 102 11.02 0.04 -18.48
C VAL A 102 10.12 1.24 -18.15
N ASP A 103 9.12 1.03 -17.31
CA ASP A 103 8.23 2.05 -16.76
C ASP A 103 7.78 1.59 -15.38
N SER A 104 7.59 2.51 -14.45
CA SER A 104 7.25 2.15 -13.09
C SER A 104 6.55 3.28 -12.36
N ALA A 105 5.80 2.93 -11.32
CA ALA A 105 5.30 3.89 -10.35
C ALA A 105 5.31 3.30 -8.95
N SER A 106 5.41 4.17 -7.96
CA SER A 106 5.33 3.83 -6.55
C SER A 106 4.54 4.88 -5.78
N ALA A 107 4.00 4.47 -4.64
CA ALA A 107 3.45 5.37 -3.65
C ALA A 107 3.65 4.84 -2.23
N THR A 108 4.00 5.72 -1.29
CA THR A 108 4.02 5.41 0.14
C THR A 108 2.66 5.72 0.77
N LEU A 109 2.20 4.85 1.68
CA LEU A 109 0.97 5.02 2.44
C LEU A 109 1.29 5.06 3.93
N GLN A 110 0.98 6.19 4.55
CA GLN A 110 1.18 6.46 5.96
C GLN A 110 -0.15 6.48 6.73
N LYS A 111 -0.06 6.39 8.05
CA LYS A 111 -1.13 6.79 8.96
C LYS A 111 -0.80 8.16 9.52
N HIS A 112 -1.55 9.18 9.11
CA HIS A 112 -1.28 10.58 9.46
C HIS A 112 -2.57 11.23 9.97
N ASN A 113 -2.51 12.02 11.05
CA ASN A 113 -3.66 12.76 11.56
C ASN A 113 -3.68 14.24 11.13
N HIS A 114 -2.63 14.70 10.44
CA HIS A 114 -2.50 16.07 9.93
C HIS A 114 -2.59 17.15 11.01
N GLY A 115 -2.42 16.79 12.29
CA GLY A 115 -2.60 17.72 13.43
C GLY A 115 -4.04 18.19 13.68
N PHE A 116 -4.95 18.09 12.70
CA PHE A 116 -6.33 18.55 12.80
C PHE A 116 -7.39 17.45 12.68
N LEU A 117 -7.04 16.22 12.28
CA LEU A 117 -7.98 15.11 12.24
C LEU A 117 -8.06 14.43 13.62
N PRO A 118 -9.26 14.02 14.06
CA PRO A 118 -9.43 13.36 15.36
C PRO A 118 -8.78 11.97 15.42
N TYR A 119 -8.50 11.36 14.27
CA TYR A 119 -7.87 10.05 14.16
C TYR A 119 -6.86 10.06 13.01
N GLN A 120 -5.79 9.27 13.12
CA GLN A 120 -4.91 9.01 11.98
C GLN A 120 -5.71 8.42 10.81
N GLN A 121 -5.41 8.87 9.60
CA GLN A 121 -6.03 8.43 8.36
C GLN A 121 -4.99 7.88 7.38
N PRO A 122 -5.38 6.94 6.49
CA PRO A 122 -4.52 6.49 5.40
C PRO A 122 -4.21 7.66 4.46
N THR A 123 -2.95 8.06 4.42
CA THR A 123 -2.47 9.24 3.68
C THR A 123 -1.39 8.81 2.70
N ILE A 124 -1.59 9.11 1.43
CA ILE A 124 -0.57 8.97 0.39
C ILE A 124 0.40 10.14 0.55
N ASN A 125 1.69 9.84 0.59
CA ASN A 125 2.73 10.86 0.70
C ASN A 125 3.50 10.99 -0.62
N GLU A 126 4.41 10.05 -0.92
CA GLU A 126 5.31 10.19 -2.07
C GLU A 126 4.80 9.38 -3.26
N VAL A 127 4.15 10.03 -4.25
CA VAL A 127 3.78 9.39 -5.52
C VAL A 127 4.84 9.68 -6.56
N CYS A 128 5.44 8.63 -7.11
CA CYS A 128 6.52 8.75 -8.09
C CYS A 128 6.24 7.84 -9.29
N ARG A 129 6.45 8.35 -10.51
CA ARG A 129 6.52 7.56 -11.74
C ARG A 129 7.88 7.71 -12.40
N HIS A 130 8.59 6.61 -12.53
CA HIS A 130 9.85 6.57 -13.26
C HIS A 130 9.66 5.90 -14.62
N LYS A 131 9.79 6.73 -15.67
CA LYS A 131 9.78 6.31 -17.07
C LYS A 131 11.23 6.16 -17.55
N VAL A 132 11.72 4.92 -17.62
CA VAL A 132 13.11 4.62 -18.04
C VAL A 132 13.29 4.86 -19.53
N GLU A 133 12.32 4.41 -20.35
CA GLU A 133 12.36 4.58 -21.80
C GLU A 133 11.33 5.59 -22.32
N LYS A 134 11.71 6.39 -23.33
CA LYS A 134 10.80 7.29 -24.04
C LYS A 134 9.93 6.53 -25.05
N LEU A 135 9.05 5.66 -24.55
CA LEU A 135 8.08 4.94 -25.37
C LEU A 135 6.76 5.74 -25.44
N ASP A 136 6.15 5.82 -26.64
CA ASP A 136 4.91 6.55 -26.88
C ASP A 136 3.65 5.77 -26.43
N SER A 137 3.77 4.44 -26.30
CA SER A 137 2.67 3.53 -25.95
C SER A 137 2.65 3.10 -24.47
N LEU A 138 3.33 3.83 -23.58
CA LEU A 138 3.34 3.45 -22.16
C LEU A 138 1.96 3.57 -21.54
N GLY A 139 1.62 2.61 -20.68
CA GLY A 139 0.41 2.64 -19.88
C GLY A 139 0.44 3.71 -18.79
N SER A 140 -0.44 3.57 -17.80
CA SER A 140 -0.54 4.48 -16.66
C SER A 140 -0.31 3.74 -15.35
N PRO A 141 0.96 3.38 -15.01
CA PRO A 141 1.25 2.68 -13.76
C PRO A 141 0.78 3.45 -12.53
N THR A 142 0.75 4.79 -12.58
CA THR A 142 0.15 5.65 -11.55
C THR A 142 -1.35 5.37 -11.34
N ASN A 143 -2.12 5.09 -12.41
CA ASN A 143 -3.52 4.67 -12.25
C ASN A 143 -3.62 3.33 -11.51
N ASN A 144 -2.72 2.39 -11.81
CA ASN A 144 -2.71 1.11 -11.12
C ASN A 144 -2.37 1.29 -9.64
N ILE A 145 -1.40 2.15 -9.31
CA ILE A 145 -1.05 2.52 -7.93
C ILE A 145 -2.23 3.13 -7.18
N MET A 146 -2.95 4.09 -7.77
CA MET A 146 -4.11 4.70 -7.13
C MET A 146 -5.24 3.70 -6.90
N ASN A 147 -5.52 2.84 -7.89
CA ASN A 147 -6.56 1.83 -7.81
C ASN A 147 -6.25 0.76 -6.76
N ILE A 148 -5.01 0.25 -6.74
CA ILE A 148 -4.61 -0.80 -5.79
C ILE A 148 -4.55 -0.26 -4.35
N LEU A 149 -4.16 1.00 -4.15
CA LEU A 149 -4.23 1.67 -2.84
C LEU A 149 -5.67 1.83 -2.37
N GLU A 150 -6.57 2.34 -3.21
CA GLU A 150 -7.98 2.47 -2.87
C GLU A 150 -8.57 1.11 -2.45
N LEU A 151 -8.31 0.07 -3.26
CA LEU A 151 -8.79 -1.27 -2.99
C LEU A 151 -8.20 -1.82 -1.68
N TYR A 152 -6.91 -1.60 -1.42
CA TYR A 152 -6.27 -1.99 -0.17
C TYR A 152 -6.88 -1.29 1.04
N ILE A 153 -7.13 0.02 0.95
CA ILE A 153 -7.76 0.79 2.01
C ILE A 153 -9.17 0.26 2.29
N ARG A 154 -10.00 0.11 1.25
CA ARG A 154 -11.40 -0.31 1.39
C ARG A 154 -11.57 -1.75 1.84
N ALA A 155 -10.73 -2.67 1.34
CA ALA A 155 -10.84 -4.10 1.61
C ALA A 155 -10.06 -4.54 2.86
N THR A 156 -9.05 -3.78 3.30
CA THR A 156 -8.18 -4.19 4.41
C THR A 156 -8.20 -3.18 5.54
N LEU A 157 -7.86 -1.92 5.28
CA LEU A 157 -7.68 -0.94 6.35
C LEU A 157 -9.00 -0.55 7.00
N MET A 158 -10.02 -0.19 6.23
CA MET A 158 -11.35 0.19 6.76
C MET A 158 -12.06 -0.96 7.50
N HIS A 159 -11.66 -2.21 7.27
CA HIS A 159 -12.14 -3.36 8.03
C HIS A 159 -11.43 -3.58 9.36
N SER A 160 -10.19 -3.10 9.49
CA SER A 160 -9.41 -3.20 10.72
C SER A 160 -9.60 -1.97 11.61
N ASN A 161 -9.95 -0.82 11.04
CA ASN A 161 -10.25 0.39 11.79
C ASN A 161 -11.50 1.10 11.23
N LYS A 162 -12.54 1.20 12.06
CA LYS A 162 -13.82 1.88 11.72
C LYS A 162 -13.70 3.40 11.59
N HIS A 163 -12.62 4.00 12.08
CA HIS A 163 -12.38 5.45 12.01
C HIS A 163 -11.77 5.87 10.67
N PHE A 164 -11.31 4.93 9.84
CA PHE A 164 -10.87 5.26 8.49
C PHE A 164 -12.07 5.56 7.61
N ASP A 165 -12.06 6.75 7.01
CA ASP A 165 -13.21 7.28 6.26
C ASP A 165 -12.86 7.68 4.82
N GLY A 166 -11.60 7.52 4.42
CA GLY A 166 -11.14 7.92 3.11
C GLY A 166 -9.68 7.60 2.85
N MET A 167 -9.23 8.10 1.72
CA MET A 167 -7.84 8.15 1.29
C MET A 167 -7.45 9.62 1.22
N TYR A 168 -6.38 9.98 1.90
CA TYR A 168 -5.91 11.36 2.00
C TYR A 168 -4.62 11.53 1.21
N LEU A 169 -4.31 12.75 0.83
CA LEU A 169 -2.99 13.16 0.35
C LEU A 169 -2.80 14.64 0.65
N TYR A 170 -1.55 15.10 0.60
CA TYR A 170 -1.23 16.51 0.55
C TYR A 170 -0.44 16.81 -0.72
N VAL A 171 -0.61 18.02 -1.22
CA VAL A 171 0.10 18.54 -2.40
C VAL A 171 0.86 19.78 -1.97
N GLU A 172 2.17 19.79 -2.14
CA GLU A 172 2.96 21.00 -1.93
C GLU A 172 2.46 22.13 -2.82
N LYS A 173 2.27 23.32 -2.25
CA LYS A 173 1.83 24.51 -2.97
C LYS A 173 2.91 24.99 -3.93
N ASN A 174 4.16 25.01 -3.44
CA ASN A 174 5.33 25.49 -4.15
C ASN A 174 6.40 24.39 -4.21
N PRO A 175 6.16 23.29 -4.95
CA PRO A 175 7.16 22.24 -5.08
C PRO A 175 8.37 22.78 -5.83
N GLU A 176 9.56 22.26 -5.50
CA GLU A 176 10.79 22.63 -6.20
C GLU A 176 10.70 22.40 -7.72
N HIS A 177 9.95 21.38 -8.12
CA HIS A 177 9.68 21.05 -9.51
C HIS A 177 8.18 20.83 -9.78
N GLY A 178 7.69 21.39 -10.89
CA GLY A 178 6.31 21.21 -11.33
C GLY A 178 5.38 22.31 -10.82
N SER A 179 4.12 21.97 -10.54
CA SER A 179 3.09 22.92 -10.11
C SER A 179 2.11 22.25 -9.16
N GLY A 180 2.02 22.78 -7.93
CA GLY A 180 1.04 22.33 -6.93
C GLY A 180 -0.39 22.46 -7.42
N GLU A 181 -0.73 23.56 -8.11
CA GLU A 181 -2.07 23.75 -8.70
C GLU A 181 -2.40 22.72 -9.78
N PHE A 182 -1.43 22.37 -10.61
CA PHE A 182 -1.60 21.31 -11.60
C PHE A 182 -1.90 19.97 -10.91
N LEU A 183 -1.12 19.63 -9.88
CA LEU A 183 -1.31 18.39 -9.11
C LEU A 183 -2.65 18.36 -8.38
N LEU A 184 -3.08 19.47 -7.78
CA LEU A 184 -4.40 19.64 -7.15
C LEU A 184 -5.52 19.31 -8.16
N LYS A 185 -5.48 19.92 -9.34
CA LYS A 185 -6.46 19.68 -10.42
C LYS A 185 -6.37 18.25 -10.95
N TYR A 186 -5.16 17.72 -11.11
CA TYR A 186 -4.90 16.37 -11.60
C TYR A 186 -5.51 15.32 -10.66
N TYR A 187 -5.21 15.39 -9.36
CA TYR A 187 -5.74 14.45 -8.38
C TYR A 187 -7.25 14.57 -8.22
N GLY A 188 -7.78 15.80 -8.25
CA GLY A 188 -9.21 16.02 -8.16
C GLY A 188 -9.98 15.46 -9.36
N ASN A 189 -9.60 15.86 -10.56
CA ASN A 189 -10.32 15.48 -11.77
C ASN A 189 -10.16 13.99 -12.12
N LYS A 190 -8.96 13.42 -11.89
CA LYS A 190 -8.64 12.08 -12.35
C LYS A 190 -8.99 10.99 -11.34
N TYR A 191 -8.82 11.28 -10.05
CA TYR A 191 -8.96 10.26 -9.00
C TYR A 191 -10.06 10.59 -7.98
N GLY A 192 -10.72 11.74 -8.09
CA GLY A 192 -11.86 12.11 -7.25
C GLY A 192 -11.48 12.62 -5.86
N PHE A 193 -10.26 13.14 -5.69
CA PHE A 193 -9.88 13.85 -4.47
C PHE A 193 -10.55 15.23 -4.40
N GLN A 194 -10.88 15.67 -3.20
CA GLN A 194 -11.47 16.98 -2.95
C GLN A 194 -10.56 17.76 -2.01
N GLU A 195 -10.27 19.01 -2.33
CA GLU A 195 -9.53 19.92 -1.46
C GLU A 195 -10.32 20.18 -0.17
N MET A 196 -9.64 20.12 0.97
CA MET A 196 -10.19 20.45 2.29
C MET A 196 -9.98 21.94 2.58
N LYS A 197 -10.78 22.80 1.95
CA LYS A 197 -10.62 24.27 2.00
C LYS A 197 -10.73 24.86 3.39
N GLU A 198 -11.39 24.16 4.31
CA GLU A 198 -11.50 24.56 5.71
C GLU A 198 -10.21 24.34 6.53
N LYS A 199 -9.17 23.77 5.90
CA LYS A 199 -7.84 23.51 6.48
C LYS A 199 -6.79 24.27 5.68
N GLU A 200 -6.49 25.49 6.10
CA GLU A 200 -5.43 26.29 5.51
C GLU A 200 -4.07 25.90 6.10
N ASP A 201 -3.11 25.71 5.21
CA ASP A 201 -1.69 25.53 5.51
C ASP A 201 -0.87 26.31 4.49
N ASN A 202 0.26 26.87 4.91
CA ASN A 202 1.05 27.75 4.04
C ASN A 202 1.84 26.98 2.98
N GLU A 203 2.12 25.70 3.23
CA GLU A 203 3.00 24.87 2.43
C GLU A 203 2.22 23.82 1.62
N TYR A 204 1.06 23.36 2.11
CA TYR A 204 0.33 22.24 1.52
C TYR A 204 -1.15 22.52 1.23
N TYR A 205 -1.65 21.92 0.16
CA TYR A 205 -3.08 21.66 -0.04
C TYR A 205 -3.43 20.28 0.51
N TYR A 206 -4.37 20.20 1.46
CA TYR A 206 -4.90 18.92 1.93
C TYR A 206 -6.03 18.44 1.03
N MET A 207 -6.00 17.16 0.67
CA MET A 207 -7.05 16.56 -0.13
C MET A 207 -7.55 15.24 0.45
N LYS A 208 -8.85 14.99 0.27
CA LYS A 208 -9.53 13.77 0.69
C LYS A 208 -10.34 13.17 -0.45
N LYS A 209 -10.22 11.86 -0.64
CA LYS A 209 -11.19 11.04 -1.36
C LYS A 209 -12.02 10.24 -0.34
N PRO A 210 -13.30 10.56 -0.13
CA PRO A 210 -14.17 9.77 0.74
C PRO A 210 -14.31 8.35 0.20
N LEU A 211 -14.22 7.34 1.07
CA LEU A 211 -14.32 5.94 0.67
C LEU A 211 -15.34 5.18 1.53
N GLN A 212 -15.83 4.06 1.00
CA GLN A 212 -16.67 3.12 1.72
C GLN A 212 -16.03 1.74 1.73
N ALA A 213 -16.05 1.08 2.88
CA ALA A 213 -15.54 -0.28 3.03
C ALA A 213 -16.26 -1.24 2.07
N ILE A 214 -15.53 -2.19 1.50
CA ILE A 214 -16.14 -3.22 0.65
C ILE A 214 -16.92 -4.18 1.54
N PRO A 215 -18.21 -4.47 1.28
CA PRO A 215 -18.97 -5.39 2.12
C PRO A 215 -18.32 -6.77 2.21
N LYS A 216 -18.17 -7.30 3.43
CA LYS A 216 -17.75 -8.70 3.61
C LYS A 216 -18.87 -9.59 3.12
N ILE A 217 -18.63 -10.36 2.04
CA ILE A 217 -19.59 -11.38 1.59
C ILE A 217 -19.84 -12.33 2.76
N PRO A 218 -21.09 -12.49 3.25
CA PRO A 218 -21.38 -13.42 4.32
C PRO A 218 -20.92 -14.81 3.90
N LYS A 219 -20.02 -15.42 4.67
CA LYS A 219 -19.72 -16.84 4.48
C LYS A 219 -21.03 -17.58 4.71
N THR A 220 -21.61 -18.16 3.65
CA THR A 220 -22.75 -19.09 3.78
C THR A 220 -22.37 -20.10 4.84
N LYS A 221 -23.11 -20.11 5.95
CA LYS A 221 -22.95 -21.12 7.01
C LYS A 221 -23.12 -22.47 6.32
N LYS A 222 -22.02 -23.21 6.07
CA LYS A 222 -22.12 -24.63 5.74
C LYS A 222 -22.93 -25.24 6.88
N LYS A 223 -24.16 -25.70 6.61
CA LYS A 223 -24.94 -26.50 7.54
C LYS A 223 -24.00 -27.63 7.97
N ARG A 224 -23.58 -27.63 9.24
CA ARG A 224 -22.95 -28.80 9.85
C ARG A 224 -23.99 -29.91 9.75
N VAL A 225 -23.80 -30.83 8.79
CA VAL A 225 -24.48 -32.11 8.81
C VAL A 225 -24.00 -32.80 10.08
N ARG A 226 -24.86 -32.85 11.10
CA ARG A 226 -24.60 -33.65 12.30
C ARG A 226 -24.56 -35.11 11.85
N SER A 227 -23.38 -35.72 11.90
CA SER A 227 -23.25 -37.17 11.83
C SER A 227 -24.05 -37.81 12.98
N PRO A 228 -24.76 -38.93 12.75
CA PRO A 228 -25.53 -39.58 13.80
C PRO A 228 -24.61 -40.05 14.92
N SER A 229 -24.91 -39.65 16.15
CA SER A 229 -24.21 -40.10 17.36
C SER A 229 -24.35 -41.62 17.51
N LYS A 230 -23.23 -42.33 17.55
CA LYS A 230 -23.16 -43.73 18.00
C LYS A 230 -23.61 -43.80 19.47
N SER A 231 -24.49 -44.76 19.75
CA SER A 231 -25.07 -45.09 21.05
C SER A 231 -24.02 -45.44 22.12
N PRO A 232 -24.27 -45.14 23.41
CA PRO A 232 -23.32 -45.40 24.48
C PRO A 232 -23.38 -46.87 24.93
N ASN A 233 -22.23 -47.56 24.84
CA ASN A 233 -22.02 -48.87 25.43
C ASN A 233 -21.99 -48.74 26.97
N LYS A 234 -22.88 -49.47 27.65
CA LYS A 234 -22.85 -49.67 29.09
C LYS A 234 -21.70 -50.64 29.42
N GLY A 235 -20.69 -50.17 30.13
CA GLY A 235 -19.64 -51.00 30.72
C GLY A 235 -19.23 -50.38 32.05
N GLY A 236 -19.83 -50.86 33.14
CA GLY A 236 -19.53 -50.41 34.49
C GLY A 236 -18.34 -51.14 35.08
N THR A 237 -17.54 -50.43 35.88
CA THR A 237 -16.73 -51.02 36.95
C THR A 237 -16.62 -50.04 38.10
N ARG A 238 -17.08 -50.49 39.27
CA ARG A 238 -17.10 -49.79 40.56
C ARG A 238 -15.68 -49.51 41.07
N LYS A 239 -15.44 -48.31 41.60
CA LYS A 239 -14.30 -48.03 42.50
C LYS A 239 -14.66 -48.44 43.92
N VAL A 240 -13.85 -49.29 44.52
CA VAL A 240 -13.86 -49.64 45.95
C VAL A 240 -12.92 -48.69 46.67
N TYR A 241 -13.41 -47.98 47.69
CA TYR A 241 -12.57 -47.26 48.65
C TYR A 241 -12.06 -48.24 49.71
N LYS A 242 -10.77 -48.19 50.03
CA LYS A 242 -10.21 -48.73 51.28
C LYS A 242 -9.81 -47.57 52.18
N SER A 243 -10.26 -47.66 53.42
CA SER A 243 -9.68 -47.03 54.62
C SER A 243 -8.28 -47.56 54.90
#